data_AF-A0A932NM17-F1
#
_entry.id   AF-A0A932NM17-F1
#
_cell.length_a   1.000
_cell.length_b   1.000
_cell.length_c   1.000
_cell.angle_alpha   90.00
_cell.angle_beta   90.00
_cell.angle_gamma   90.00
#
_symmetry.space_group_name_H-M   'P 1'
#
loop_
_entity.id
_entity.type
_entity.pdbx_description
1 polymer ?
#
loop_
_entity_poly.entity_id
_entity_poly.type
_entity_poly.pdbx_seq_one_letter_code
_entity_poly.pdbx_strand_id
1 'polypeptide(L)' 'MTRIYDGSLVCHKCDHCPVVDFDSATGQVVVHDPHKPQNGTFKMTKEEFNLLIANARPIA' A
#
# COMPACT_ATOMS: atom_id res chain seq x y z
N MET A 1 5.15 -12.43 3.18
CA MET A 1 4.43 -11.25 2.65
C MET A 1 2.94 -11.53 2.75
N THR A 2 2.18 -10.63 3.37
CA THR A 2 0.74 -10.72 3.55
C THR A 2 0.08 -9.46 3.00
N ARG A 3 -0.89 -9.61 2.10
CA ARG A 3 -1.68 -8.50 1.53
C ARG A 3 -2.59 -7.91 2.60
N ILE A 4 -2.42 -6.61 2.90
CA ILE A 4 -3.27 -5.88 3.87
C ILE A 4 -4.21 -4.87 3.21
N TYR A 5 -3.89 -4.42 1.99
CA TYR A 5 -4.80 -3.61 1.18
C TYR A 5 -4.58 -3.89 -0.30
N ASP A 6 -5.67 -4.07 -1.02
CA ASP A 6 -5.67 -4.26 -2.47
C ASP A 6 -6.66 -3.30 -3.13
N GLY A 7 -6.14 -2.26 -3.79
CA GLY A 7 -7.00 -1.27 -4.42
C GLY A 7 -7.81 -1.84 -5.60
N SER A 8 -7.39 -2.95 -6.22
CA SER A 8 -8.12 -3.57 -7.34
C SER A 8 -9.46 -4.15 -6.89
N LEU A 9 -9.58 -4.57 -5.62
CA LEU A 9 -10.83 -5.08 -5.06
C LEU A 9 -11.87 -3.98 -4.82
N VAL A 10 -11.41 -2.74 -4.69
CA VAL A 10 -12.28 -1.57 -4.42
C VAL A 10 -12.60 -0.83 -5.72
N CYS A 11 -11.71 -0.89 -6.70
CA CYS A 11 -11.85 -0.17 -7.96
C CYS A 11 -12.44 -1.09 -9.05
N HIS A 12 -13.75 -0.99 -9.29
CA HIS A 12 -14.43 -1.79 -10.31
C HIS A 12 -13.85 -1.48 -11.72
N LYS A 13 -13.17 -2.48 -12.31
CA LYS A 13 -12.49 -2.44 -13.64
C LYS A 13 -11.18 -1.66 -13.69
N CYS A 14 -10.51 -1.50 -12.56
CA CYS A 14 -9.20 -0.87 -12.51
C CYS A 14 -8.17 -1.93 -12.15
N ASP A 15 -7.48 -2.43 -13.17
CA ASP A 15 -6.38 -3.37 -12.96
C ASP A 15 -5.19 -2.62 -12.33
N HIS A 16 -5.13 -1.30 -12.48
CA HIS A 16 -3.99 -0.44 -12.12
C HIS A 16 -4.17 0.25 -10.75
N CYS A 17 -4.19 -0.54 -9.68
CA CYS A 17 -4.32 0.02 -8.34
C CYS A 17 -3.12 -0.32 -7.44
N PRO A 18 -2.72 0.64 -6.57
CA PRO A 18 -1.74 0.37 -5.53
C PRO A 18 -2.21 -0.73 -4.58
N VAL A 19 -1.24 -1.47 -4.08
CA VAL A 19 -1.41 -2.51 -3.08
C VAL A 19 -0.49 -2.20 -1.90
N VAL A 20 -0.87 -2.70 -0.73
CA VAL A 20 -0.08 -2.63 0.49
C VAL A 20 0.12 -4.03 1.03
N ASP A 21 1.39 -4.42 1.17
CA ASP A 21 1.80 -5.70 1.72
C ASP A 21 2.56 -5.49 3.03
N PHE A 22 2.40 -6.42 3.97
CA PHE A 22 3.19 -6.49 5.19
C PHE A 22 4.17 -7.67 5.12
N ASP A 23 5.44 -7.38 5.35
CA ASP A 23 6.49 -8.38 5.47
C ASP A 23 6.77 -8.68 6.95
N SER A 24 6.25 -9.81 7.44
CA SER A 24 6.43 -10.25 8.82
C SER A 24 7.88 -10.61 9.17
N ALA A 25 8.73 -10.90 8.18
CA ALA A 25 10.14 -11.23 8.43
C ALA A 25 10.96 -9.98 8.76
N THR A 26 10.63 -8.85 8.13
CA THR A 26 11.36 -7.58 8.28
C THR A 26 10.59 -6.54 9.09
N GLY A 27 9.30 -6.78 9.38
CA GLY A 27 8.42 -5.83 10.06
C GLY A 27 8.04 -4.63 9.19
N GLN A 28 8.27 -4.70 7.88
CA GLN A 28 8.04 -3.58 6.96
C GLN A 28 6.67 -3.65 6.28
N VAL A 29 6.09 -2.49 6.04
CA VAL A 29 4.95 -2.26 5.16
C VAL A 29 5.47 -1.75 3.82
N VAL A 30 5.00 -2.36 2.73
CA VAL A 30 5.42 -2.07 1.35
C VAL A 30 4.20 -1.59 0.57
N VAL A 31 4.23 -0.34 0.14
CA VAL A 31 3.22 0.26 -0.75
C VAL A 31 3.81 0.32 -2.17
N HIS A 32 3.11 -0.26 -3.14
CA HIS A 32 3.54 -0.22 -4.54
C HIS A 32 2.36 -0.42 -5.49
N ASP A 33 2.54 -0.05 -6.76
CA ASP A 33 1.60 -0.35 -7.84
C ASP A 33 2.21 -1.45 -8.73
N PRO A 34 1.71 -2.70 -8.67
CA PRO A 34 2.23 -3.80 -9.49
C PRO A 34 2.15 -3.52 -11.00
N HIS A 35 1.22 -2.68 -11.45
CA HIS A 35 1.01 -2.37 -12.87
C HIS A 35 1.80 -1.14 -13.33
N LYS A 36 2.22 -0.29 -12.39
CA LYS A 36 3.08 0.86 -12.67
C LYS A 36 4.33 0.84 -11.77
N PRO A 37 5.22 -0.15 -11.93
CA PRO A 37 6.43 -0.26 -11.10
C PRO A 37 7.36 0.95 -11.23
N GLN A 38 7.28 1.71 -12.33
CA GLN A 38 7.98 2.98 -12.50
C GLN A 38 7.58 4.06 -11.49
N ASN A 39 6.41 3.94 -10.85
CA ASN A 39 5.99 4.84 -9.76
C ASN A 39 6.71 4.54 -8.45
N GLY A 40 7.54 3.50 -8.42
CA GLY A 40 8.38 3.14 -7.29
C GLY A 40 7.71 2.22 -6.28
N THR A 41 8.46 1.95 -5.22
CA THR A 41 8.05 1.13 -4.08
C THR A 41 8.42 1.88 -2.82
N PHE A 42 7.43 2.15 -1.98
CA PHE A 42 7.63 2.82 -0.70
C PHE A 42 7.64 1.78 0.40
N LYS A 43 8.68 1.81 1.24
CA LYS A 43 8.83 0.92 2.39
C LYS A 43 8.89 1.75 3.66
N MET A 44 8.17 1.32 4.68
CA MET A 44 8.15 1.95 5.99
C MET A 44 7.88 0.90 7.07
N THR A 45 8.07 1.25 8.33
CA THR A 45 7.69 0.40 9.47
C THR A 45 6.18 0.36 9.64
N LYS A 46 5.69 -0.62 10.41
CA LYS A 46 4.28 -0.68 10.82
C LYS A 46 3.84 0.58 11.57
N GLU A 47 4.69 1.11 12.44
CA GLU A 47 4.42 2.29 13.25
C GLU A 47 4.29 3.54 12.38
N GLU A 48 5.21 3.75 11.43
CA GLU A 48 5.15 4.84 10.47
C GLU A 48 3.91 4.75 9.57
N PHE A 49 3.58 3.55 9.08
CA PHE A 49 2.38 3.34 8.27
C PHE A 49 1.11 3.69 9.06
N ASN A 50 1.00 3.23 10.30
CA ASN A 50 -0.16 3.53 11.16
C ASN A 50 -0.29 5.02 11.44
N LEU A 51 0.83 5.73 11.66
CA LEU A 51 0.83 7.17 11.82
C LEU A 51 0.42 7.89 10.53
N LEU A 52 0.89 7.43 9.37
CA LEU A 52 0.53 7.98 8.07
C LEU A 52 -0.98 7.90 7.83
N ILE A 53 -1.56 6.69 7.98
CA ILE A 53 -3.00 6.48 7.73
C ILE A 53 -3.88 7.18 8.76
N ALA A 54 -3.44 7.29 10.02
CA ALA A 54 -4.20 8.00 11.06
C ALA A 54 -4.34 9.51 10.76
N ASN A 55 -3.37 10.07 10.02
CA ASN A 55 -3.36 11.47 9.62
C ASN A 55 -3.86 11.69 8.18
N ALA A 56 -4.11 10.62 7.42
CA ALA A 56 -4.57 10.72 6.04
C ALA A 56 -5.99 11.32 5.99
N ARG A 57 -6.18 12.29 5.10
CA ARG A 57 -7.50 12.86 4.80
C ARG A 57 -7.86 12.58 3.36
N PRO A 58 -9.12 12.24 3.05
CA PRO A 58 -9.60 12.20 1.68
C PRO A 58 -9.37 13.57 1.04
N ILE A 59 -8.77 13.58 -0.14
CA ILE A 59 -8.75 14.76 -1.00
C ILE A 59 -9.99 14.62 -1.90
N ALA A 60 -10.90 15.60 -1.79
CA ALA A 60 -12.13 15.65 -2.59
C ALA A 60 -11.88 16.24 -3.98
#